data_AF-A0A7S1RWN9-F1
#
_entry.id   AF-A0A7S1RWN9-F1
#
_cell.length_a   1.000
_cell.length_b   1.000
_cell.length_c   1.000
_cell.angle_alpha   90.00
_cell.angle_beta   90.00
_cell.angle_gamma   90.00
#
_symmetry.space_group_name_H-M   'P 1'
#
loop_
_entity.id
_entity.type
_entity.pdbx_description
1 polymer ?
#
loop_
_entity_poly.entity_id
_entity_poly.type
_entity_poly.pdbx_seq_one_letter_code
_entity_poly.pdbx_strand_id
1 'polypeptide(L)'
;EIRCADYATFGSQELSDGMLAALGPRRSALLANHGMICYGASLDKALWLANETECLAQQYACALSTGTAPRVLPDDEMEIMLAKFKTYGKQPEQLADLTDFERAHAIRPPRFAGPEPP
;
A
#
# COMPACT_ATOMS: atom_id res chain seq x y z
N GLU A 1 4.64 -4.67 2.36
CA GLU A 1 5.16 -5.50 1.24
C GLU A 1 4.04 -6.03 0.34
N ILE A 2 4.39 -6.47 -0.88
CA ILE A 2 3.54 -7.20 -1.84
C ILE A 2 4.17 -8.58 -2.03
N ARG A 3 3.43 -9.65 -1.75
CA ARG A 3 3.95 -11.03 -1.87
C ARG A 3 3.84 -11.53 -3.30
N CYS A 4 4.74 -12.43 -3.68
CA CYS A 4 4.68 -13.17 -4.94
C CYS A 4 4.18 -14.60 -4.68
N ALA A 5 3.15 -15.03 -5.40
CA ALA A 5 2.71 -16.42 -5.40
C ALA A 5 3.68 -17.29 -6.20
N ASP A 6 3.79 -18.56 -5.81
CA ASP A 6 4.51 -19.57 -6.59
C ASP A 6 3.87 -19.75 -7.98
N TYR A 7 4.68 -20.23 -8.93
CA TYR A 7 4.21 -20.46 -10.29
C TYR A 7 3.21 -21.62 -10.34
N ALA A 8 2.12 -21.40 -11.07
CA ALA A 8 1.21 -22.44 -11.51
C ALA A 8 0.69 -22.09 -12.90
N THR A 9 0.34 -23.10 -13.70
CA THR A 9 -0.18 -22.91 -15.05
C THR A 9 -1.45 -22.06 -15.03
N PHE A 10 -1.57 -21.12 -15.98
CA PHE A 10 -2.73 -20.24 -16.07
C PHE A 10 -4.04 -21.03 -16.21
N GLY A 11 -5.13 -20.51 -15.62
CA GLY A 11 -6.44 -21.16 -15.65
C GLY A 11 -6.58 -22.39 -14.75
N SER A 12 -5.64 -22.64 -13.83
CA SER A 12 -5.69 -23.75 -12.87
C SER A 12 -6.24 -23.33 -11.50
N GLN A 13 -6.75 -24.32 -10.75
CA GLN A 13 -7.12 -24.14 -9.34
C GLN A 13 -5.90 -23.85 -8.47
N GLU A 14 -4.78 -24.52 -8.74
CA GLU A 14 -3.51 -24.31 -8.04
C GLU A 14 -3.06 -22.83 -8.10
N LEU A 15 -3.18 -22.19 -9.27
CA LEU A 15 -2.91 -20.76 -9.41
C LEU A 15 -3.86 -19.93 -8.53
N SER A 16 -5.15 -20.26 -8.52
CA SER A 16 -6.15 -19.55 -7.71
C SER A 16 -5.85 -19.67 -6.21
N ASP A 17 -5.46 -20.84 -5.74
CA ASP A 17 -5.12 -21.09 -4.34
C ASP A 17 -3.84 -20.32 -3.95
N GLY A 18 -2.81 -20.36 -4.81
CA GLY A 18 -1.57 -19.59 -4.63
C GLY A 18 -1.80 -18.08 -4.61
N MET A 19 -2.66 -17.55 -5.51
CA MET A 19 -3.07 -16.15 -5.54
C MET A 19 -3.70 -15.70 -4.22
N LEU A 20 -4.67 -16.47 -3.70
CA LEU A 20 -5.36 -16.15 -2.45
C LEU A 20 -4.42 -16.21 -1.24
N ALA A 21 -3.53 -17.22 -1.20
CA ALA A 21 -2.52 -17.34 -0.15
C ALA A 21 -1.56 -16.14 -0.15
N ALA A 22 -1.10 -15.69 -1.32
CA ALA A 22 -0.21 -14.54 -1.46
C ALA A 22 -0.91 -13.21 -1.10
N LEU A 23 -2.17 -13.03 -1.49
CA LEU A 23 -2.98 -11.87 -1.09
C LEU A 23 -3.09 -11.77 0.44
N GLY A 24 -3.56 -12.82 1.11
CA GLY A 24 -3.86 -12.76 2.55
C GLY A 24 -4.73 -11.54 2.87
N PRO A 25 -4.34 -10.65 3.80
CA PRO A 25 -5.10 -9.43 4.11
C PRO A 25 -4.85 -8.27 3.13
N ARG A 26 -3.98 -8.45 2.13
CA ARG A 26 -3.55 -7.40 1.19
C ARG A 26 -4.45 -7.40 -0.04
N ARG A 27 -4.44 -6.29 -0.77
CA ARG A 27 -5.25 -6.08 -1.96
C ARG A 27 -4.51 -6.27 -3.28
N SER A 28 -3.23 -6.61 -3.22
CA SER A 28 -2.34 -6.80 -4.37
C SER A 28 -1.35 -7.94 -4.08
N ALA A 29 -1.08 -8.76 -5.10
CA ALA A 29 -0.07 -9.81 -5.09
C ALA A 29 0.55 -9.97 -6.48
N LEU A 30 1.82 -10.32 -6.52
CA LEU A 30 2.53 -10.73 -7.74
C LEU A 30 2.32 -12.22 -7.99
N LEU A 31 2.41 -12.64 -9.24
CA LEU A 31 2.28 -14.02 -9.70
C LEU A 31 3.54 -14.37 -10.50
N ALA A 32 4.31 -15.36 -10.02
CA ALA A 32 5.57 -15.73 -10.63
C ALA A 32 5.42 -16.00 -12.14
N ASN A 33 6.21 -15.31 -12.96
CA ASN A 33 6.20 -15.40 -14.43
C ASN A 33 4.82 -15.17 -15.10
N HIS A 34 3.93 -14.40 -14.47
CA HIS A 34 2.58 -14.15 -14.99
C HIS A 34 2.22 -12.67 -14.95
N GLY A 35 2.26 -12.03 -13.77
CA GLY A 35 1.84 -10.65 -13.62
C GLY A 35 1.45 -10.31 -12.19
N MET A 36 0.35 -9.57 -12.01
CA MET A 36 -0.22 -9.23 -10.71
C MET A 36 -1.73 -9.43 -10.68
N ILE A 37 -2.28 -9.61 -9.48
CA ILE A 37 -3.71 -9.47 -9.22
C ILE A 37 -3.95 -8.36 -8.20
N CYS A 38 -4.94 -7.51 -8.46
CA CYS A 38 -5.40 -6.46 -7.56
C CYS A 38 -6.92 -6.50 -7.39
N TYR A 39 -7.43 -6.15 -6.21
CA TYR A 39 -8.86 -5.98 -5.98
C TYR A 39 -9.19 -4.73 -5.15
N GLY A 40 -10.41 -4.22 -5.31
CA GLY A 40 -10.88 -3.01 -4.64
C GLY A 40 -12.41 -2.92 -4.59
N ALA A 41 -12.93 -1.93 -3.87
CA ALA A 41 -14.37 -1.72 -3.71
C ALA A 41 -15.09 -1.29 -5.01
N SER A 42 -14.34 -0.87 -6.02
CA SER A 42 -14.82 -0.56 -7.37
C SER A 42 -13.71 -0.83 -8.39
N LEU A 43 -14.08 -0.92 -9.68
CA LEU A 43 -13.12 -1.09 -10.77
C LEU A 43 -12.08 0.05 -10.79
N ASP A 44 -12.50 1.30 -10.61
CA ASP A 44 -11.59 2.45 -10.56
C ASP A 44 -10.56 2.30 -9.43
N LYS A 45 -10.99 1.83 -8.25
CA LYS A 45 -10.08 1.61 -7.12
C LYS A 45 -9.14 0.42 -7.35
N ALA A 46 -9.61 -0.64 -8.01
CA ALA A 46 -8.78 -1.78 -8.37
C ALA A 46 -7.73 -1.39 -9.43
N LEU A 47 -8.13 -0.65 -10.45
CA LEU A 47 -7.24 -0.16 -11.50
C LEU A 47 -6.21 0.83 -10.96
N TRP A 48 -6.63 1.76 -10.09
CA TRP A 48 -5.71 2.65 -9.40
C TRP A 48 -4.66 1.86 -8.59
N LEU A 49 -5.09 0.85 -7.82
CA LEU A 49 -4.17 0.03 -7.03
C LEU A 49 -3.20 -0.78 -7.91
N ALA A 50 -3.67 -1.27 -9.05
CA ALA A 50 -2.83 -1.93 -10.05
C ALA A 50 -1.74 -0.97 -10.56
N ASN A 51 -2.12 0.26 -10.92
CA ASN A 51 -1.16 1.29 -11.34
C ASN A 51 -0.12 1.61 -10.25
N GLU A 52 -0.55 1.78 -9.00
CA GLU A 52 0.38 2.03 -7.89
C GLU A 52 1.31 0.84 -7.62
N THR A 53 0.81 -0.39 -7.75
CA THR A 53 1.63 -1.61 -7.63
C THR A 53 2.72 -1.64 -8.70
N GLU A 54 2.37 -1.36 -9.96
CA GLU A 54 3.31 -1.30 -11.07
C GLU A 54 4.34 -0.18 -10.88
N CYS A 55 3.91 1.00 -10.48
CA CYS A 55 4.78 2.14 -10.20
C CYS A 55 5.83 1.80 -9.11
N LEU A 56 5.39 1.17 -8.02
CA LEU A 56 6.29 0.72 -6.95
C LEU A 56 7.25 -0.38 -7.42
N ALA A 57 6.76 -1.35 -8.20
CA ALA A 57 7.59 -2.40 -8.79
C ALA A 57 8.68 -1.80 -9.69
N GLN A 58 8.32 -0.84 -10.54
CA GLN A 58 9.26 -0.11 -11.39
C GLN A 58 10.28 0.67 -10.56
N GLN A 59 9.85 1.43 -9.55
CA GLN A 59 10.76 2.17 -8.67
C GLN A 59 11.75 1.23 -7.96
N TYR A 60 11.27 0.09 -7.44
CA TYR A 60 12.10 -0.90 -6.77
C TYR A 60 13.10 -1.55 -7.75
N ALA A 61 12.66 -1.92 -8.94
CA ALA A 61 13.52 -2.46 -10.00
C ALA A 61 14.58 -1.45 -10.46
N CYS A 62 14.20 -0.18 -10.64
CA CYS A 62 15.12 0.91 -10.96
C CYS A 62 16.13 1.16 -9.85
N ALA A 63 15.73 1.05 -8.58
CA ALA A 63 16.68 1.20 -7.47
C ALA A 63 17.65 0.02 -7.42
N LEU A 64 17.17 -1.21 -7.60
CA LEU A 64 18.02 -2.42 -7.65
C LEU A 64 19.02 -2.39 -8.81
N SER A 65 18.66 -1.80 -9.95
CA SER A 65 19.54 -1.74 -11.13
C SER A 65 20.81 -0.91 -10.89
N THR A 66 20.85 -0.11 -9.83
CA THR A 66 22.05 0.63 -9.39
C THR A 66 23.12 -0.27 -8.76
N GLY A 67 22.80 -1.54 -8.46
CA GLY A 67 23.67 -2.48 -7.76
C GLY A 67 23.71 -2.28 -6.25
N THR A 68 22.95 -1.32 -5.70
CA THR A 68 22.78 -1.12 -4.26
C THR A 68 21.37 -1.50 -3.85
N ALA A 69 21.23 -2.22 -2.73
CA ALA A 69 19.92 -2.53 -2.18
C ALA A 69 19.20 -1.22 -1.79
N PRO A 70 17.96 -0.99 -2.23
CA PRO A 70 17.19 0.17 -1.81
C PRO A 70 16.95 0.14 -0.30
N ARG A 71 16.95 1.33 0.32
CA ARG A 71 16.58 1.46 1.73
C ARG A 71 15.08 1.22 1.89
N VAL A 72 14.72 0.08 2.45
CA VAL A 72 13.34 -0.26 2.80
C VAL A 72 12.99 0.40 4.14
N LEU A 73 11.78 0.94 4.24
CA LEU A 73 11.27 1.47 5.51
C LEU A 73 11.00 0.33 6.49
N PRO A 74 11.37 0.48 7.77
CA PRO A 74 11.08 -0.52 8.79
C PRO A 74 9.56 -0.59 9.07
N ASP A 75 9.13 -1.72 9.63
CA ASP A 75 7.70 -2.02 9.84
C ASP A 75 7.02 -1.02 10.78
N ASP A 76 7.72 -0.51 11.79
CA ASP A 76 7.23 0.52 12.71
C ASP A 76 6.91 1.84 11.99
N GLU A 77 7.74 2.27 11.05
CA GLU A 77 7.47 3.44 10.22
C GLU A 77 6.26 3.18 9.30
N MET A 78 6.12 1.96 8.78
CA MET A 78 4.95 1.59 7.96
C MET A 78 3.65 1.60 8.77
N GLU A 79 3.67 1.20 10.03
CA GLU A 79 2.52 1.31 10.95
C GLU A 79 2.11 2.78 11.16
N ILE A 80 3.09 3.66 11.34
CA ILE A 80 2.86 5.12 11.44
C ILE A 80 2.23 5.65 10.14
N MET A 81 2.71 5.23 8.97
CA MET A 81 2.15 5.64 7.68
C MET A 81 0.70 5.18 7.50
N LEU A 82 0.38 3.93 7.89
CA LEU A 82 -0.99 3.42 7.84
C LEU A 82 -1.92 4.20 8.78
N ALA A 83 -1.46 4.53 9.99
CA ALA A 83 -2.20 5.40 10.91
C ALA A 83 -2.45 6.79 10.32
N LYS A 84 -1.43 7.40 9.68
CA LYS A 84 -1.56 8.69 8.99
C LYS A 84 -2.58 8.65 7.86
N PHE A 85 -2.55 7.63 7.01
CA PHE A 85 -3.50 7.48 5.90
C PHE A 85 -4.96 7.40 6.35
N LYS A 86 -5.24 6.90 7.56
CA LYS A 86 -6.61 6.87 8.11
C LYS A 86 -7.18 8.27 8.36
N THR A 87 -6.31 9.25 8.57
CA THR A 87 -6.68 10.63 8.93
C THR A 87 -6.51 11.63 7.78
N TYR A 88 -5.72 11.28 6.76
CA TYR A 88 -5.47 12.16 5.62
C TYR A 88 -6.74 12.48 4.85
N GLY A 89 -7.03 13.77 4.67
CA GLY A 89 -8.17 14.25 3.87
C GLY A 89 -9.55 13.91 4.45
N LYS A 90 -9.64 13.51 5.72
CA LYS A 90 -10.90 13.20 6.40
C LYS A 90 -11.39 14.33 7.28
N GLN A 91 -12.72 14.44 7.40
CA GLN A 91 -13.36 15.38 8.31
C GLN A 91 -13.37 14.86 9.75
N PRO A 92 -13.45 15.73 10.78
CA PRO A 92 -13.39 15.34 12.19
C PRO A 92 -14.42 14.26 12.60
N GLU A 93 -15.62 14.33 12.05
CA GLU A 93 -16.70 13.36 12.26
C GLU A 93 -16.37 11.94 11.76
N GLN A 94 -15.43 11.81 10.82
CA GLN A 94 -14.98 10.53 10.27
C GLN A 94 -13.81 9.91 11.06
N LEU A 95 -13.44 10.50 12.20
CA LEU A 95 -12.31 10.11 13.06
C LEU A 95 -12.75 9.57 14.44
N ALA A 96 -14.05 9.35 14.65
CA ALA A 96 -14.60 8.93 15.95
C ALA A 96 -14.01 7.60 16.45
N ASP A 97 -13.74 6.65 15.54
CA ASP A 97 -13.35 5.27 15.88
C ASP A 97 -11.84 5.01 15.81
N LEU A 98 -11.01 6.06 15.87
CA LEU A 98 -9.56 5.87 15.86
C LEU A 98 -9.06 5.26 17.18
N THR A 99 -8.02 4.42 17.09
CA THR A 99 -7.25 3.99 18.26
C THR A 99 -6.39 5.13 18.81
N ASP A 100 -5.87 4.99 20.04
CA ASP A 100 -4.97 5.98 20.63
C ASP A 100 -3.68 6.15 19.81
N PHE A 101 -3.15 5.05 19.27
CA PHE A 101 -2.00 5.08 18.38
C PHE A 101 -2.29 5.89 17.10
N GLU A 102 -3.46 5.70 16.50
CA GLU A 102 -3.85 6.42 15.28
C GLU A 102 -4.08 7.91 15.54
N ARG A 103 -4.71 8.25 16.66
CA ARG A 103 -4.85 9.66 17.08
C ARG A 103 -3.49 10.32 17.31
N ALA A 104 -2.55 9.61 17.93
CA ALA A 104 -1.21 10.14 18.18
C ALA A 104 -0.46 10.47 16.87
N HIS A 105 -0.65 9.65 15.83
CA HIS A 105 0.05 9.80 14.55
C HIS A 105 -0.74 10.55 13.46
N ALA A 106 -1.96 11.02 13.77
CA ALA A 106 -2.83 11.75 12.87
C ALA A 106 -2.08 12.89 12.15
N ILE A 107 -2.40 13.10 10.87
CA ILE A 107 -1.79 14.17 10.09
C ILE A 107 -2.27 15.50 10.66
N ARG A 108 -1.30 16.28 11.13
CA ARG A 108 -1.52 17.66 11.57
C ARG A 108 -1.06 18.58 10.45
N PRO A 109 -1.83 19.63 10.13
CA PRO A 109 -1.35 20.63 9.19
C PRO A 109 -0.02 21.19 9.71
N PRO A 110 0.96 21.43 8.81
CA PRO A 110 2.20 22.08 9.21
C PRO A 110 1.89 23.42 9.88
N ARG A 111 2.74 23.85 10.82
CA ARG A 111 2.58 25.17 11.44
C ARG A 111 2.54 26.23 10.33
N PHE A 112 1.51 27.05 10.37
CA PHE A 112 1.40 28.18 9.46
C PHE A 112 2.60 29.11 9.71
N ALA A 113 3.43 29.32 8.68
CA ALA A 113 4.61 30.17 8.75
C ALA A 113 4.33 31.62 8.29
N GLY A 114 3.07 31.97 8.04
CA GLY A 114 2.65 33.32 7.68
C GLY A 114 2.23 34.16 8.90
N PRO A 115 1.88 35.45 8.69
CA PRO A 115 1.38 36.32 9.75
C PRO A 115 0.07 35.80 10.33
N GLU A 116 -0.14 35.87 11.65
CA GLU A 116 -1.37 35.38 12.28
C GLU A 116 -2.62 35.90 11.55
N PRO A 117 -3.62 35.04 11.31
CA PRO A 117 -4.86 35.48 10.69
C PRO A 117 -5.51 36.58 11.58
N PRO A 118 -6.21 37.55 10.96
CA PRO A 118 -6.78 38.70 11.65
C PRO A 118 -7.85 38.34 12.68
#